data_AF-A0A4R1GB96-F1
#
_entry.id   AF-A0A4R1GB96-F1
#
_cell.length_a   1.000
_cell.length_b   1.000
_cell.length_c   1.000
_cell.angle_alpha   90.00
_cell.angle_beta   90.00
_cell.angle_gamma   90.00
#
_symmetry.space_group_name_H-M   'P 1'
#
loop_
_entity.id
_entity.type
_entity.pdbx_description
1 polymer ?
#
loop_
_entity_poly.entity_id
_entity_poly.type
_entity_poly.pdbx_seq_one_letter_code
_entity_poly.pdbx_strand_id
1 'polypeptide(L)'
;MFEKGKRYLRKELHDKYGGNRQSGISKSRKYKIIMLFTSERGKEFGYEDGWKEGFFLYCGEGQSGDMEFVRGNKAIRDHQIEGYSLHLFKSVPEEKGFVEYIGQFVCVGYEIKEGYDREGKKRKAIIFKLMPYEEYIEFVDQGIQNNHEFSETSEDFKEMDFKKIRELAYGKANIDPEKRSTKREYIKRSKIIREYALKRAEGHCEYCGSEAPFYTKNLRPYLEVHHIYRLSDGGPDDPRWVIALCPNCHRRAHFSKDAEKVKEEMAKIVLEKELDLDNS
;
A
#
# COMPACT_ATOMS: atom_id res chain seq x y z
N MET A 1 -16.82 2.64 -7.47
CA MET A 1 -16.02 2.58 -6.23
C MET A 1 -16.91 2.94 -5.05
N PHE A 2 -16.48 2.71 -3.81
CA PHE A 2 -17.25 3.10 -2.61
C PHE A 2 -17.15 4.60 -2.34
N GLU A 3 -18.16 5.18 -1.68
CA GLU A 3 -18.28 6.61 -1.42
C GLU A 3 -18.18 6.86 0.09
N LYS A 4 -17.23 7.70 0.52
CA LYS A 4 -16.92 7.93 1.94
C LYS A 4 -18.15 8.47 2.68
N GLY A 5 -18.45 7.91 3.85
CA GLY A 5 -19.63 8.25 4.66
C GLY A 5 -20.94 7.62 4.18
N LYS A 6 -20.94 6.93 3.03
CA LYS A 6 -22.14 6.25 2.53
C LYS A 6 -22.36 4.92 3.23
N ARG A 7 -23.63 4.63 3.50
CA ARG A 7 -24.08 3.36 4.06
C ARG A 7 -24.40 2.36 2.95
N TYR A 8 -24.06 1.10 3.19
CA TYR A 8 -24.29 -0.01 2.30
C TYR A 8 -24.84 -1.20 3.07
N LEU A 9 -25.73 -1.97 2.45
CA LEU A 9 -26.11 -3.26 3.02
C LEU A 9 -24.93 -4.23 2.84
N ARG A 10 -24.42 -4.81 3.93
CA ARG A 10 -23.28 -5.73 3.85
C ARG A 10 -23.56 -6.93 2.95
N LYS A 11 -24.81 -7.39 2.92
CA LYS A 11 -25.26 -8.46 2.01
C LYS A 11 -25.02 -8.08 0.54
N GLU A 12 -25.39 -6.88 0.13
CA GLU A 12 -25.24 -6.40 -1.25
C GLU A 12 -23.77 -6.23 -1.65
N LEU A 13 -22.92 -5.80 -0.70
CA LEU A 13 -21.47 -5.76 -0.92
C LEU A 13 -20.95 -7.15 -1.28
N HIS A 14 -21.37 -8.19 -0.57
CA HIS A 14 -20.98 -9.57 -0.87
C HIS A 14 -21.66 -10.14 -2.12
N ASP A 15 -22.92 -9.78 -2.39
CA ASP A 15 -23.61 -10.20 -3.62
C ASP A 15 -22.88 -9.64 -4.86
N LYS A 16 -22.38 -8.40 -4.77
CA LYS A 16 -21.66 -7.73 -5.87
C LYS A 16 -20.19 -8.11 -5.97
N TYR A 17 -19.45 -8.04 -4.87
CA TYR A 17 -17.99 -8.18 -4.86
C TYR A 17 -17.53 -9.57 -4.41
N GLY A 18 -18.42 -10.42 -3.89
CA GLY A 18 -18.06 -11.72 -3.34
C GLY A 18 -17.30 -11.65 -2.01
N GLY A 19 -16.36 -12.57 -1.82
CA GLY A 19 -15.59 -12.70 -0.59
C GLY A 19 -16.35 -13.43 0.53
N ASN A 20 -15.80 -13.40 1.74
CA ASN A 20 -16.32 -14.14 2.88
C ASN A 20 -17.42 -13.33 3.59
N ARG A 21 -18.64 -13.89 3.68
CA ARG A 21 -19.80 -13.22 4.30
C ARG A 21 -19.79 -13.20 5.83
N GLN A 22 -18.97 -14.05 6.46
CA GLN A 22 -18.98 -14.29 7.90
C GLN A 22 -17.80 -13.62 8.61
N SER A 23 -16.63 -13.52 7.96
CA SER A 23 -15.43 -12.90 8.57
C SER A 23 -15.48 -11.37 8.54
N GLY A 24 -14.81 -10.73 9.50
CA GLY A 24 -14.50 -9.30 9.46
C GLY A 24 -13.55 -8.93 8.31
N ILE A 25 -12.76 -9.88 7.80
CA ILE A 25 -11.82 -9.66 6.70
C ILE A 25 -12.30 -10.42 5.46
N SER A 26 -12.74 -9.71 4.44
CA SER A 26 -13.33 -10.28 3.23
C SER A 26 -12.55 -9.93 1.97
N LYS A 27 -11.69 -10.85 1.53
CA LYS A 27 -10.92 -10.73 0.29
C LYS A 27 -11.75 -11.10 -0.95
N SER A 28 -11.84 -10.19 -1.91
CA SER A 28 -12.41 -10.41 -3.24
C SER A 28 -11.31 -10.50 -4.30
N ARG A 29 -11.07 -11.72 -4.81
CA ARG A 29 -10.05 -11.97 -5.85
C ARG A 29 -10.40 -11.32 -7.18
N LYS A 30 -11.68 -11.39 -7.57
CA LYS A 30 -12.18 -10.89 -8.87
C LYS A 30 -12.00 -9.38 -9.01
N TYR A 31 -12.25 -8.64 -7.93
CA TYR A 31 -12.21 -7.19 -7.94
C TYR A 31 -10.93 -6.61 -7.33
N LYS A 32 -9.99 -7.48 -6.90
CA LYS A 32 -8.74 -7.06 -6.26
C LYS A 32 -8.94 -6.11 -5.07
N ILE A 33 -9.99 -6.37 -4.29
CA ILE A 33 -10.29 -5.59 -3.07
C ILE A 33 -10.34 -6.48 -1.83
N ILE A 34 -10.03 -5.92 -0.68
CA ILE A 34 -10.23 -6.52 0.64
C ILE A 34 -11.14 -5.58 1.43
N MET A 35 -12.30 -6.09 1.82
CA MET A 35 -13.26 -5.37 2.65
C MET A 35 -13.01 -5.73 4.12
N LEU A 36 -12.70 -4.73 4.93
CA LEU A 36 -12.55 -4.83 6.38
C LEU A 36 -13.81 -4.34 7.04
N PHE A 37 -14.39 -5.16 7.92
CA PHE A 37 -15.56 -4.81 8.71
C PHE A 37 -15.14 -4.70 10.16
N THR A 38 -15.32 -3.52 10.73
CA THR A 38 -15.11 -3.23 12.15
C THR A 38 -16.45 -2.99 12.85
N SER A 39 -16.52 -3.31 14.14
CA SER A 39 -17.73 -3.10 14.94
C SER A 39 -17.38 -2.73 16.38
N GLU A 40 -18.27 -2.00 17.04
CA GLU A 40 -18.10 -1.60 18.44
C GLU A 40 -18.24 -2.78 19.43
N ARG A 41 -18.71 -3.95 18.97
CA ARG A 41 -18.83 -5.17 19.78
C ARG A 41 -17.51 -5.89 20.05
N GLY A 42 -16.43 -5.56 19.32
CA GLY A 42 -15.08 -6.11 19.57
C GLY A 42 -14.53 -5.75 20.96
N LYS A 43 -15.11 -4.74 21.62
CA LYS A 43 -14.77 -4.27 22.98
C LYS A 43 -14.81 -5.37 24.04
N GLU A 44 -15.68 -6.38 23.87
CA GLU A 44 -15.85 -7.46 24.84
C GLU A 44 -14.62 -8.38 24.99
N PHE A 45 -13.68 -8.36 24.03
CA PHE A 45 -12.47 -9.20 24.02
C PHE A 45 -11.16 -8.42 24.22
N GLY A 46 -11.24 -7.14 24.63
CA GLY A 46 -10.08 -6.37 25.13
C GLY A 46 -9.26 -5.58 24.09
N TYR A 47 -9.69 -5.51 22.82
CA TYR A 47 -9.03 -4.68 21.79
C TYR A 47 -10.07 -3.86 21.05
N GLU A 48 -9.94 -2.53 21.16
CA GLU A 48 -10.76 -1.59 20.40
C GLU A 48 -10.08 -1.28 19.07
N ASP A 49 -10.70 -1.71 17.97
CA ASP A 49 -10.42 -1.10 16.67
C ASP A 49 -10.66 0.40 16.80
N GLY A 50 -9.74 1.22 16.30
CA GLY A 50 -9.88 2.66 16.46
C GLY A 50 -8.66 3.46 16.09
N TRP A 51 -8.85 4.77 16.06
CA TRP A 51 -7.81 5.73 15.74
C TRP A 51 -6.84 5.90 16.90
N LYS A 52 -5.55 5.77 16.61
CA LYS A 52 -4.45 6.08 17.53
C LYS A 52 -3.23 6.57 16.76
N GLU A 53 -2.70 7.73 17.15
CA GLU A 53 -1.45 8.27 16.59
C GLU A 53 -1.43 8.37 15.06
N GLY A 54 -2.57 8.74 14.45
CA GLY A 54 -2.70 8.87 12.98
C GLY A 54 -2.90 7.55 12.23
N PHE A 55 -3.04 6.42 12.93
CA PHE A 55 -3.37 5.12 12.34
C PHE A 55 -4.73 4.66 12.84
N PHE A 56 -5.47 3.97 11.97
CA PHE A 56 -6.57 3.12 12.39
C PHE A 56 -6.00 1.75 12.77
N LEU A 57 -6.06 1.42 14.07
CA LEU A 57 -5.67 0.11 14.57
C LEU A 57 -6.79 -0.87 14.28
N TYR A 58 -6.46 -1.98 13.61
CA TYR A 58 -7.42 -3.02 13.24
C TYR A 58 -6.96 -4.37 13.76
N CYS A 59 -7.77 -5.02 14.57
CA CYS A 59 -7.49 -6.34 15.13
C CYS A 59 -7.68 -7.43 14.07
N GLY A 60 -6.71 -8.34 13.97
CA GLY A 60 -6.76 -9.48 13.05
C GLY A 60 -7.87 -10.49 13.37
N GLU A 61 -8.08 -11.43 12.45
CA GLU A 61 -9.02 -12.54 12.64
C GLU A 61 -8.40 -13.74 13.35
N GLY A 62 -9.24 -14.57 13.96
CA GLY A 62 -8.89 -15.79 14.68
C GLY A 62 -9.46 -15.76 16.09
N GLN A 63 -10.35 -16.69 16.46
CA GLN A 63 -11.11 -16.61 17.73
C GLN A 63 -10.47 -17.36 18.90
N SER A 64 -9.59 -18.33 18.62
CA SER A 64 -9.01 -19.24 19.61
C SER A 64 -7.51 -19.40 19.35
N GLY A 65 -6.71 -19.50 20.42
CA GLY A 65 -5.25 -19.64 20.31
C GLY A 65 -4.55 -18.41 19.72
N ASP A 66 -3.25 -18.50 19.45
CA ASP A 66 -2.49 -17.39 18.86
C ASP A 66 -3.03 -17.03 17.46
N MET A 67 -3.10 -15.73 17.15
CA MET A 67 -3.40 -15.28 15.80
C MET A 67 -2.22 -15.57 14.86
N GLU A 68 -2.53 -16.04 13.66
CA GLU A 68 -1.54 -16.39 12.65
C GLU A 68 -1.72 -15.57 11.36
N PHE A 69 -0.66 -15.41 10.57
CA PHE A 69 -0.71 -14.81 9.24
C PHE A 69 -1.23 -15.77 8.19
N VAL A 70 -2.48 -16.18 8.37
CA VAL A 70 -3.24 -17.00 7.42
C VAL A 70 -4.47 -16.22 6.94
N ARG A 71 -5.03 -16.65 5.80
CA ARG A 71 -6.32 -16.15 5.28
C ARG A 71 -6.43 -14.61 5.31
N GLY A 72 -7.34 -14.03 6.09
CA GLY A 72 -7.57 -12.60 6.19
C GLY A 72 -6.37 -11.83 6.73
N ASN A 73 -5.70 -12.34 7.76
CA ASN A 73 -4.50 -11.70 8.32
C ASN A 73 -3.37 -11.65 7.29
N LYS A 74 -3.15 -12.76 6.56
CA LYS A 74 -2.22 -12.77 5.42
C LYS A 74 -2.64 -11.78 4.34
N ALA A 75 -3.93 -11.71 4.04
CA ALA A 75 -4.45 -10.82 3.02
C ALA A 75 -4.21 -9.34 3.34
N ILE A 76 -4.39 -8.92 4.60
CA ILE A 76 -4.05 -7.56 5.04
C ILE A 76 -2.55 -7.34 4.95
N ARG A 77 -1.72 -8.22 5.54
CA ARG A 77 -0.25 -8.05 5.53
C ARG A 77 0.32 -7.93 4.12
N ASP A 78 -0.13 -8.79 3.21
CA ASP A 78 0.41 -8.88 1.85
C ASP A 78 -0.39 -8.05 0.84
N HIS A 79 -1.35 -7.24 1.28
CA HIS A 79 -2.32 -6.58 0.39
C HIS A 79 -1.63 -5.72 -0.66
N GLN A 80 -0.60 -4.97 -0.25
CA GLN A 80 0.22 -4.18 -1.14
C GLN A 80 0.83 -5.12 -2.17
N ILE A 81 1.66 -6.07 -1.74
CA ILE A 81 2.46 -6.96 -2.62
C ILE A 81 1.57 -7.71 -3.63
N GLU A 82 0.37 -8.13 -3.22
CA GLU A 82 -0.54 -8.89 -4.06
C GLU A 82 -1.48 -8.03 -4.94
N GLY A 83 -1.39 -6.70 -4.85
CA GLY A 83 -2.17 -5.81 -5.69
C GLY A 83 -3.61 -5.61 -5.22
N TYR A 84 -3.88 -5.55 -3.92
CA TYR A 84 -5.24 -5.44 -3.35
C TYR A 84 -5.46 -4.11 -2.61
N SER A 85 -6.56 -3.43 -2.91
CA SER A 85 -6.99 -2.25 -2.14
C SER A 85 -7.70 -2.67 -0.84
N LEU A 86 -7.39 -1.99 0.27
CA LEU A 86 -8.06 -2.21 1.56
C LEU A 86 -9.15 -1.17 1.79
N HIS A 87 -10.38 -1.63 2.01
CA HIS A 87 -11.55 -0.78 2.19
C HIS A 87 -12.19 -1.04 3.55
N LEU A 88 -12.22 -0.03 4.42
CA LEU A 88 -12.75 -0.15 5.78
C LEU A 88 -14.22 0.26 5.84
N PHE A 89 -15.01 -0.57 6.51
CA PHE A 89 -16.43 -0.39 6.76
C PHE A 89 -16.72 -0.52 8.25
N LYS A 90 -17.45 0.44 8.83
CA LYS A 90 -17.90 0.40 10.22
C LYS A 90 -19.35 -0.05 10.31
N SER A 91 -19.67 -0.95 11.23
CA SER A 91 -21.07 -1.33 11.49
C SER A 91 -21.90 -0.13 11.99
N VAL A 92 -23.14 -0.01 11.53
CA VAL A 92 -24.10 0.99 12.02
C VAL A 92 -24.99 0.33 13.09
N PRO A 93 -24.85 0.66 14.39
CA PRO A 93 -25.61 -0.02 15.45
C PRO A 93 -27.12 0.16 15.32
N GLU A 94 -27.57 1.32 14.82
CA GLU A 94 -29.00 1.63 14.67
C GLU A 94 -29.65 0.92 13.48
N GLU A 95 -28.87 0.43 12.51
CA GLU A 95 -29.37 -0.15 11.26
C GLU A 95 -28.77 -1.53 11.00
N LYS A 96 -29.52 -2.58 11.37
CA LYS A 96 -29.05 -3.97 11.29
C LYS A 96 -28.63 -4.35 9.86
N GLY A 97 -27.38 -4.78 9.72
CA GLY A 97 -26.81 -5.25 8.46
C GLY A 97 -26.25 -4.13 7.57
N PHE A 98 -26.43 -2.87 7.94
CA PHE A 98 -25.79 -1.74 7.28
C PHE A 98 -24.39 -1.51 7.83
N VAL A 99 -23.52 -1.07 6.93
CA VAL A 99 -22.17 -0.65 7.21
C VAL A 99 -21.89 0.68 6.51
N GLU A 100 -21.19 1.57 7.20
CA GLU A 100 -20.75 2.85 6.64
C GLU A 100 -19.33 2.69 6.11
N TYR A 101 -19.09 3.15 4.88
CA TYR A 101 -17.76 3.14 4.29
C TYR A 101 -16.91 4.29 4.86
N ILE A 102 -15.84 3.92 5.57
CA ILE A 102 -14.95 4.86 6.24
C ILE A 102 -13.91 5.42 5.28
N GLY A 103 -13.41 4.59 4.37
CA GLY A 103 -12.39 4.99 3.41
C GLY A 103 -11.51 3.84 2.96
N GLN A 104 -10.57 4.20 2.08
CA GLN A 104 -9.51 3.31 1.67
C GLN A 104 -8.30 3.48 2.57
N PHE A 105 -7.59 2.39 2.82
CA PHE A 105 -6.43 2.35 3.72
C PHE A 105 -5.27 1.59 3.11
N VAL A 106 -4.09 1.77 3.70
CA VAL A 106 -2.89 0.97 3.48
C VAL A 106 -2.42 0.41 4.81
N CYS A 107 -2.17 -0.89 4.88
CA CYS A 107 -1.53 -1.50 6.04
C CYS A 107 -0.04 -1.17 6.02
N VAL A 108 0.37 -0.24 6.88
CA VAL A 108 1.77 0.21 6.95
C VAL A 108 2.60 -0.61 7.95
N GLY A 109 1.97 -1.51 8.71
CA GLY A 109 2.62 -2.36 9.71
C GLY A 109 1.64 -3.10 10.60
N TYR A 110 2.16 -3.84 11.58
CA TYR A 110 1.36 -4.42 12.65
C TYR A 110 2.14 -4.50 13.97
N GLU A 111 1.44 -4.85 15.05
CA GLU A 111 2.00 -5.18 16.36
C GLU A 111 1.46 -6.53 16.82
N ILE A 112 2.29 -7.32 17.48
CA ILE A 112 1.84 -8.48 18.25
C ILE A 112 1.67 -8.04 19.70
N LYS A 113 0.48 -8.24 20.26
CA LYS A 113 0.19 -7.95 21.67
C LYS A 113 -0.30 -9.20 22.37
N GLU A 114 0.00 -9.34 23.66
CA GLU A 114 -0.74 -10.28 24.50
C GLU A 114 -2.19 -9.83 24.58
N GLY A 115 -3.11 -10.78 24.49
CA GLY A 115 -4.53 -10.61 24.70
C GLY A 115 -5.24 -11.87 25.10
N TYR A 116 -6.57 -11.89 24.95
CA TYR A 116 -7.40 -13.02 25.33
C TYR A 116 -8.17 -13.56 24.13
N ASP A 117 -8.30 -14.87 24.07
CA ASP A 117 -9.15 -15.53 23.09
C ASP A 117 -10.60 -15.60 23.58
N ARG A 118 -11.49 -16.21 22.79
CA ARG A 118 -12.91 -16.32 23.15
C ARG A 118 -13.16 -17.17 24.41
N GLU A 119 -12.22 -18.01 24.80
CA GLU A 119 -12.27 -18.83 26.02
C GLU A 119 -11.62 -18.12 27.22
N GLY A 120 -11.15 -16.89 27.06
CA GLY A 120 -10.46 -16.13 28.09
C GLY A 120 -9.01 -16.58 28.33
N LYS A 121 -8.42 -17.35 27.41
CA LYS A 121 -7.02 -17.78 27.50
C LYS A 121 -6.10 -16.72 26.91
N LYS A 122 -4.93 -16.53 27.53
CA LYS A 122 -3.89 -15.66 26.98
C LYS A 122 -3.47 -16.13 25.59
N ARG A 123 -3.29 -15.19 24.67
CA ARG A 123 -2.88 -15.42 23.28
C ARG A 123 -2.02 -14.27 22.77
N LYS A 124 -1.31 -14.50 21.66
CA LYS A 124 -0.80 -13.45 20.78
C LYS A 124 -1.90 -12.96 19.84
N ALA A 125 -2.16 -11.66 19.84
CA ALA A 125 -3.08 -10.98 18.93
C ALA A 125 -2.31 -10.11 17.94
N ILE A 126 -2.74 -10.10 16.68
CA ILE A 126 -2.18 -9.27 15.62
C ILE A 126 -3.01 -7.99 15.51
N ILE A 127 -2.36 -6.83 15.62
CA ILE A 127 -2.98 -5.51 15.50
C ILE A 127 -2.36 -4.79 14.30
N PHE A 128 -3.10 -4.65 13.21
CA PHE A 128 -2.67 -3.93 12.02
C PHE A 128 -2.73 -2.41 12.23
N LYS A 129 -1.75 -1.69 11.69
CA LYS A 129 -1.73 -0.23 11.60
C LYS A 129 -2.14 0.17 10.19
N LEU A 130 -3.32 0.75 10.07
CA LEU A 130 -3.87 1.18 8.79
C LEU A 130 -3.76 2.71 8.68
N MET A 131 -3.12 3.19 7.62
CA MET A 131 -3.05 4.61 7.28
C MET A 131 -4.09 4.93 6.20
N PRO A 132 -4.81 6.06 6.28
CA PRO A 132 -5.68 6.50 5.20
C PRO A 132 -4.93 6.60 3.89
N TYR A 133 -5.60 6.18 2.82
CA TYR A 133 -5.01 6.17 1.51
C TYR A 133 -4.58 7.56 1.03
N GLU A 134 -5.41 8.57 1.28
CA GLU A 134 -5.15 9.94 0.86
C GLU A 134 -3.90 10.50 1.57
N GLU A 135 -3.80 10.30 2.89
CA GLU A 135 -2.61 10.69 3.66
C GLU A 135 -1.38 9.94 3.19
N TYR A 136 -1.53 8.64 2.91
CA TYR A 136 -0.44 7.82 2.40
C TYR A 136 0.10 8.34 1.06
N ILE A 137 -0.77 8.77 0.16
CA ILE A 137 -0.37 9.39 -1.11
C ILE A 137 0.28 10.73 -0.89
N GLU A 138 -0.28 11.59 -0.03
CA GLU A 138 0.37 12.85 0.32
C GLU A 138 1.78 12.62 0.90
N PHE A 139 2.00 11.57 1.69
CA PHE A 139 3.34 11.23 2.18
C PHE A 139 4.29 10.78 1.08
N VAL A 140 3.80 9.97 0.14
CA VAL A 140 4.59 9.51 -1.01
C VAL A 140 4.92 10.70 -1.91
N ASP A 141 3.91 11.49 -2.30
CA ASP A 141 4.00 12.67 -3.19
C ASP A 141 4.75 13.85 -2.56
N GLN A 142 4.65 14.12 -1.27
CA GLN A 142 5.46 15.15 -0.61
C GLN A 142 6.92 14.72 -0.49
N GLY A 143 7.21 13.42 -0.42
CA GLY A 143 8.55 12.88 -0.66
C GLY A 143 9.07 13.15 -2.07
N ILE A 144 8.19 13.47 -3.02
CA ILE A 144 8.49 13.84 -4.42
C ILE A 144 8.62 15.37 -4.59
N GLN A 145 7.83 16.18 -3.86
CA GLN A 145 7.81 17.64 -4.01
C GLN A 145 8.79 18.41 -3.12
N ASN A 146 9.21 17.87 -1.97
CA ASN A 146 10.22 18.52 -1.12
C ASN A 146 11.64 18.35 -1.68
N ASN A 147 11.91 18.99 -2.82
CA ASN A 147 13.24 19.19 -3.38
C ASN A 147 14.14 20.13 -2.53
N HIS A 148 13.62 20.70 -1.42
CA HIS A 148 14.29 21.78 -0.71
C HIS A 148 14.82 21.43 0.70
N GLU A 149 14.51 20.25 1.25
CA GLU A 149 15.05 19.77 2.54
C GLU A 149 15.43 18.28 2.51
N PHE A 150 15.59 17.69 1.32
CA PHE A 150 15.94 16.27 1.14
C PHE A 150 17.38 16.05 0.66
N SER A 151 18.24 17.07 0.77
CA SER A 151 19.63 17.04 0.29
C SER A 151 20.51 16.04 1.04
N GLU A 152 20.26 15.75 2.32
CA GLU A 152 21.24 15.01 3.13
C GLU A 152 21.12 13.47 3.10
N THR A 153 20.07 12.89 2.52
CA THR A 153 19.93 11.41 2.44
C THR A 153 19.87 10.85 1.02
N SER A 154 20.03 11.71 0.00
CA SER A 154 20.03 11.31 -1.40
C SER A 154 21.43 10.92 -1.92
N GLU A 155 22.49 11.32 -1.22
CA GLU A 155 23.88 11.02 -1.59
C GLU A 155 24.23 9.56 -1.32
N ASP A 156 23.78 9.02 -0.17
CA ASP A 156 24.01 7.62 0.22
C ASP A 156 23.58 6.62 -0.84
N PHE A 157 22.47 6.86 -1.55
CA PHE A 157 21.98 5.98 -2.61
C PHE A 157 22.50 6.35 -4.00
N LYS A 158 23.08 7.54 -4.18
CA LYS A 158 23.55 8.03 -5.48
C LYS A 158 24.74 7.20 -5.96
N GLU A 159 25.70 6.96 -5.08
CA GLU A 159 26.91 6.19 -5.38
C GLU A 159 26.72 4.69 -5.22
N MET A 160 25.57 4.25 -4.71
CA MET A 160 25.27 2.83 -4.61
C MET A 160 25.21 2.18 -6.00
N ASP A 161 25.92 1.05 -6.08
CA ASP A 161 25.88 0.14 -7.20
C ASP A 161 24.43 -0.27 -7.54
N PHE A 162 24.15 -0.40 -8.84
CA PHE A 162 22.81 -0.67 -9.36
C PHE A 162 22.24 -1.99 -8.80
N LYS A 163 23.06 -3.04 -8.73
CA LYS A 163 22.64 -4.33 -8.17
C LYS A 163 22.32 -4.17 -6.69
N LYS A 164 23.11 -3.39 -5.96
CA LYS A 164 22.89 -3.18 -4.52
C LYS A 164 21.62 -2.43 -4.21
N ILE A 165 21.31 -1.35 -4.94
CA ILE A 165 20.06 -0.62 -4.72
C ILE A 165 18.85 -1.43 -5.18
N ARG A 166 18.98 -2.25 -6.23
CA ARG A 166 17.96 -3.22 -6.64
C ARG A 166 17.68 -4.23 -5.53
N GLU A 167 18.74 -4.83 -4.96
CA GLU A 167 18.62 -5.73 -3.80
C GLU A 167 17.94 -5.08 -2.61
N LEU A 168 18.20 -3.80 -2.32
CA LEU A 168 17.52 -3.08 -1.23
C LEU A 168 16.05 -2.76 -1.56
N ALA A 169 15.76 -2.41 -2.81
CA ALA A 169 14.41 -2.07 -3.27
C ALA A 169 13.49 -3.31 -3.27
N TYR A 170 14.02 -4.44 -3.72
CA TYR A 170 13.39 -5.76 -3.62
C TYR A 170 13.56 -6.42 -2.25
N GLY A 171 14.46 -5.87 -1.44
CA GLY A 171 14.83 -6.35 -0.13
C GLY A 171 13.60 -6.50 0.74
N LYS A 172 13.17 -7.75 0.89
CA LYS A 172 12.23 -8.14 1.96
C LYS A 172 12.88 -7.97 3.35
N ALA A 173 14.21 -7.82 3.39
CA ALA A 173 15.02 -7.66 4.59
C ALA A 173 15.00 -6.21 5.13
N ASN A 174 13.86 -5.80 5.68
CA ASN A 174 13.74 -4.83 6.78
C ASN A 174 12.29 -4.63 7.22
N ILE A 175 11.32 -5.19 6.50
CA ILE A 175 10.04 -5.52 7.11
C ILE A 175 10.23 -6.91 7.69
N ASP A 176 10.96 -6.99 8.82
CA ASP A 176 10.66 -8.06 9.77
C ASP A 176 9.21 -7.79 10.15
N PRO A 177 8.26 -8.60 9.68
CA PRO A 177 6.88 -8.26 9.85
C PRO A 177 6.57 -8.26 11.36
N GLU A 178 7.30 -9.02 12.20
CA GLU A 178 7.16 -9.00 13.66
C GLU A 178 7.56 -7.66 14.33
N LYS A 179 8.27 -6.77 13.62
CA LYS A 179 8.73 -5.49 14.17
C LYS A 179 7.90 -4.33 13.67
N ARG A 180 7.65 -3.40 14.61
CA ARG A 180 7.01 -2.10 14.37
C ARG A 180 7.67 -1.39 13.20
N SER A 181 7.08 -1.45 12.00
CA SER A 181 7.43 -0.52 10.94
C SER A 181 6.96 0.88 11.38
N THR A 182 7.93 1.69 11.78
CA THR A 182 7.66 3.09 12.09
C THR A 182 7.40 3.84 10.77
N LYS A 183 6.67 4.96 10.85
CA LYS A 183 6.53 5.89 9.70
C LYS A 183 7.88 6.20 9.03
N ARG A 184 8.97 6.23 9.81
CA ARG A 184 10.35 6.46 9.36
C ARG A 184 10.91 5.32 8.50
N GLU A 185 10.65 4.06 8.84
CA GLU A 185 11.12 2.90 8.07
C GLU A 185 10.39 2.78 6.74
N TYR A 186 9.08 3.05 6.73
CA TYR A 186 8.31 3.13 5.51
C TYR A 186 8.86 4.21 4.57
N ILE A 187 9.09 5.43 5.07
CA ILE A 187 9.72 6.52 4.30
C ILE A 187 11.06 6.08 3.70
N LYS A 188 11.91 5.40 4.49
CA LYS A 188 13.19 4.90 4.00
C LYS A 188 13.01 3.90 2.84
N ARG A 189 12.03 2.99 2.92
CA ARG A 189 11.72 2.04 1.84
C ARG A 189 11.26 2.74 0.57
N SER A 190 10.32 3.68 0.68
CA SER A 190 9.82 4.42 -0.49
C SER A 190 10.92 5.25 -1.15
N LYS A 191 11.86 5.81 -0.36
CA LYS A 191 13.06 6.46 -0.91
C LYS A 191 13.91 5.50 -1.75
N ILE A 192 14.19 4.30 -1.23
CA ILE A 192 15.00 3.31 -1.95
C ILE A 192 14.32 2.89 -3.26
N ILE A 193 13.00 2.64 -3.23
CA ILE A 193 12.24 2.26 -4.43
C ILE A 193 12.22 3.39 -5.46
N ARG A 194 12.03 4.64 -5.01
CA ARG A 194 12.10 5.83 -5.85
C ARG A 194 13.47 5.96 -6.52
N GLU A 195 14.56 5.93 -5.74
CA GLU A 195 15.92 6.05 -6.28
C GLU A 195 16.26 4.88 -7.21
N TYR A 196 15.78 3.67 -6.92
CA TYR A 196 15.91 2.52 -7.82
C TYR A 196 15.21 2.75 -9.15
N ALA A 197 13.94 3.19 -9.14
CA ALA A 197 13.20 3.49 -10.37
C ALA A 197 13.89 4.56 -11.21
N LEU A 198 14.42 5.62 -10.58
CA LEU A 198 15.19 6.66 -11.27
C LEU A 198 16.51 6.13 -11.87
N LYS A 199 17.21 5.24 -11.17
CA LYS A 199 18.42 4.58 -11.71
C LYS A 199 18.10 3.63 -12.86
N ARG A 200 17.05 2.82 -12.74
CA ARG A 200 16.56 1.91 -13.81
C ARG A 200 16.13 2.67 -15.07
N ALA A 201 15.71 3.92 -14.90
CA ALA A 201 15.32 4.79 -15.99
C ALA A 201 16.50 5.40 -16.76
N GLU A 202 17.70 5.43 -16.16
CA GLU A 202 18.93 5.96 -16.78
C GLU A 202 18.74 7.34 -17.43
N GLY A 203 17.96 8.21 -16.78
CA GLY A 203 17.69 9.57 -17.27
C GLY A 203 16.67 9.67 -18.42
N HIS A 204 16.02 8.57 -18.79
CA HIS A 204 14.99 8.53 -19.82
C HIS A 204 13.62 8.19 -19.23
N CYS A 205 12.56 8.82 -19.74
CA CYS A 205 11.19 8.45 -19.40
C CYS A 205 10.95 6.99 -19.78
N GLU A 206 10.56 6.15 -18.82
CA GLU A 206 10.37 4.72 -19.08
C GLU A 206 9.17 4.45 -19.98
N TYR A 207 8.16 5.35 -20.02
CA TYR A 207 7.00 5.17 -20.89
C TYR A 207 7.22 5.64 -22.34
N CYS A 208 7.73 6.86 -22.54
CA CYS A 208 7.87 7.42 -23.90
C CYS A 208 9.29 7.33 -24.47
N GLY A 209 10.28 6.88 -23.68
CA GLY A 209 11.68 6.75 -24.07
C GLY A 209 12.45 8.07 -24.20
N SER A 210 11.79 9.22 -24.08
CA SER A 210 12.45 10.53 -24.21
C SER A 210 13.38 10.82 -23.04
N GLU A 211 14.49 11.51 -23.29
CA GLU A 211 15.36 12.05 -22.25
C GLU A 211 14.58 12.93 -21.26
N ALA A 212 15.08 13.01 -20.02
CA ALA A 212 14.55 13.91 -19.02
C ALA A 212 14.54 15.37 -19.53
N PRO A 213 13.46 16.13 -19.32
CA PRO A 213 13.29 17.46 -19.92
C PRO A 213 14.32 18.50 -19.44
N PHE A 214 14.91 18.29 -18.26
CA PHE A 214 15.94 19.16 -17.69
C PHE A 214 16.69 18.43 -16.56
N TYR A 215 17.73 19.08 -16.03
CA TYR A 215 18.49 18.61 -14.87
C TYR A 215 18.17 19.46 -13.64
N THR A 216 18.13 18.83 -12.46
CA THR A 216 18.01 19.53 -11.18
C THR A 216 19.30 20.30 -10.84
N LYS A 217 19.24 21.16 -9.81
CA LYS A 217 20.42 21.89 -9.30
C LYS A 217 21.58 20.96 -8.94
N ASN A 218 21.30 19.71 -8.59
CA ASN A 218 22.29 18.69 -8.23
C ASN A 218 22.73 17.83 -9.44
N LEU A 219 22.51 18.33 -10.67
CA LEU A 219 22.85 17.68 -11.94
C LEU A 219 22.20 16.29 -12.13
N ARG A 220 20.98 16.09 -11.59
CA ARG A 220 20.22 14.85 -11.80
C ARG A 220 19.18 15.04 -12.92
N PRO A 221 19.00 14.09 -13.84
CA PRO A 221 17.89 14.09 -14.78
C PRO A 221 16.56 14.19 -14.05
N TYR A 222 15.68 15.11 -14.47
CA TYR A 222 14.40 15.32 -13.81
C TYR A 222 13.33 14.36 -14.36
N LEU A 223 13.02 13.31 -13.60
CA LEU A 223 11.89 12.41 -13.84
C LEU A 223 11.01 12.31 -12.59
N GLU A 224 9.72 12.10 -12.79
CA GLU A 224 8.71 11.91 -11.76
C GLU A 224 8.42 10.41 -11.63
N VAL A 225 8.62 9.88 -10.43
CA VAL A 225 8.32 8.48 -10.14
C VAL A 225 6.82 8.33 -9.86
N HIS A 226 6.16 7.44 -10.58
CA HIS A 226 4.72 7.21 -10.56
C HIS A 226 4.41 5.75 -10.21
N HIS A 227 3.41 5.52 -9.36
CA HIS A 227 2.88 4.17 -9.10
C HIS A 227 1.86 3.81 -10.20
N ILE A 228 2.23 2.87 -11.07
CA ILE A 228 1.46 2.43 -12.25
C ILE A 228 0.07 1.94 -11.85
N TYR A 229 0.04 1.04 -10.88
CA TYR A 229 -1.19 0.77 -10.16
C TYR A 229 -1.22 1.80 -9.07
N ARG A 230 -2.18 2.73 -9.16
CA ARG A 230 -2.44 3.62 -8.05
C ARG A 230 -2.51 2.76 -6.80
N LEU A 231 -1.91 3.24 -5.73
CA LEU A 231 -2.04 2.57 -4.44
C LEU A 231 -3.56 2.53 -4.04
N SER A 232 -4.42 3.35 -4.68
CA SER A 232 -5.90 3.36 -4.61
C SER A 232 -6.53 2.13 -5.26
N ASP A 233 -5.83 1.56 -6.24
CA ASP A 233 -6.20 0.35 -6.95
C ASP A 233 -5.44 -0.87 -6.40
N GLY A 234 -4.74 -0.69 -5.28
CA GLY A 234 -4.04 -1.77 -4.57
C GLY A 234 -2.60 -2.00 -5.00
N GLY A 235 -1.98 -1.15 -5.84
CA GLY A 235 -0.58 -1.32 -6.23
C GLY A 235 0.36 -1.32 -5.02
N PRO A 236 1.33 -2.24 -4.89
CA PRO A 236 2.31 -2.18 -3.82
C PRO A 236 3.31 -1.05 -4.01
N ASP A 237 3.88 -0.60 -2.89
CA ASP A 237 5.19 0.05 -2.89
C ASP A 237 6.29 -1.00 -3.14
N ASP A 238 6.38 -1.42 -4.39
CA ASP A 238 7.28 -2.44 -4.93
C ASP A 238 7.80 -1.98 -6.29
N PRO A 239 9.09 -2.20 -6.58
CA PRO A 239 9.73 -1.73 -7.81
C PRO A 239 9.02 -2.06 -9.12
N ARG A 240 8.29 -3.18 -9.16
CA ARG A 240 7.58 -3.67 -10.35
C ARG A 240 6.33 -2.85 -10.69
N TRP A 241 5.90 -1.98 -9.80
CA TRP A 241 4.67 -1.19 -9.96
C TRP A 241 4.93 0.30 -9.91
N VAL A 242 6.20 0.67 -9.99
CA VAL A 242 6.68 2.04 -9.95
C VAL A 242 7.42 2.30 -11.25
N ILE A 243 7.18 3.44 -11.89
CA ILE A 243 7.75 3.82 -13.18
C ILE A 243 8.27 5.25 -13.14
N ALA A 244 9.42 5.54 -13.72
CA ALA A 244 9.93 6.91 -13.84
C ALA A 244 9.46 7.56 -15.16
N LEU A 245 8.81 8.73 -15.05
CA LEU A 245 8.13 9.40 -16.16
C LEU A 245 8.61 10.84 -16.34
N CYS A 246 8.53 11.36 -17.57
CA CYS A 246 8.58 12.80 -17.77
C CYS A 246 7.27 13.46 -17.28
N PRO A 247 7.26 14.77 -16.99
CA PRO A 247 6.08 15.47 -16.45
C PRO A 247 4.84 15.35 -17.32
N ASN A 248 5.01 15.27 -18.64
CA ASN A 248 3.90 15.10 -19.58
C ASN A 248 3.28 13.71 -19.49
N CYS A 249 4.10 12.66 -19.45
CA CYS A 249 3.61 11.28 -19.31
C CYS A 249 2.99 11.05 -17.93
N HIS A 250 3.56 11.65 -16.88
CA HIS A 250 3.01 11.58 -15.55
C HIS A 250 1.62 12.22 -15.46
N ARG A 251 1.44 13.43 -16.01
CA ARG A 251 0.12 14.06 -16.12
C ARG A 251 -0.86 13.25 -16.96
N ARG A 252 -0.40 12.64 -18.07
CA ARG A 252 -1.25 11.75 -18.89
C ARG A 252 -1.76 10.57 -18.05
N ALA A 253 -0.90 9.90 -17.30
CA ALA A 253 -1.30 8.79 -16.43
C ALA A 253 -2.38 9.17 -15.39
N HIS A 254 -2.38 10.41 -14.91
CA HIS A 254 -3.39 10.88 -13.96
C HIS A 254 -4.70 11.36 -14.59
N PHE A 255 -4.60 12.10 -15.70
CA PHE A 255 -5.69 12.97 -16.16
C PHE A 255 -6.19 12.67 -17.58
N SER A 256 -5.54 11.77 -18.33
CA SER A 256 -5.95 11.51 -19.70
C SER A 256 -7.19 10.63 -19.77
N LYS A 257 -7.92 10.73 -20.90
CA LYS A 257 -9.08 9.87 -21.18
C LYS A 257 -8.69 8.40 -21.34
N ASP A 258 -7.44 8.13 -21.71
CA ASP A 258 -6.86 6.81 -21.94
C ASP A 258 -6.00 6.32 -20.77
N ALA A 259 -6.14 6.89 -19.57
CA ALA A 259 -5.32 6.58 -18.40
C ALA A 259 -5.26 5.07 -18.08
N GLU A 260 -6.36 4.33 -18.20
CA GLU A 260 -6.36 2.88 -17.98
C GLU A 260 -5.50 2.14 -19.01
N LYS A 261 -5.55 2.53 -20.29
CA LYS A 261 -4.71 1.94 -21.34
C LYS A 261 -3.24 2.26 -21.08
N VAL A 262 -2.94 3.52 -20.76
CA VAL A 262 -1.59 3.98 -20.41
C VAL A 262 -1.03 3.18 -19.24
N LYS A 263 -1.84 2.94 -18.20
CA LYS A 263 -1.49 2.12 -17.03
C LYS A 263 -1.13 0.68 -17.42
N GLU A 264 -1.93 0.03 -18.26
CA GLU A 264 -1.63 -1.33 -18.74
C GLU A 264 -0.33 -1.39 -19.55
N GLU A 265 -0.06 -0.39 -20.40
CA GLU A 265 1.18 -0.28 -21.17
C GLU A 265 2.40 -0.08 -20.24
N MET A 266 2.31 0.85 -19.28
CA MET A 266 3.36 1.10 -18.29
C MET A 266 3.70 -0.15 -17.48
N ALA A 267 2.68 -0.93 -17.08
CA ALA A 267 2.87 -2.16 -16.33
C ALA A 267 3.67 -3.20 -17.13
N LYS A 268 3.41 -3.32 -18.43
CA LYS A 268 4.17 -4.22 -19.32
C LYS A 268 5.62 -3.79 -19.45
N ILE A 269 5.85 -2.49 -19.69
CA ILE A 269 7.20 -1.94 -19.84
C ILE A 269 8.05 -2.19 -18.60
N VAL A 270 7.53 -1.90 -17.41
CA VAL A 270 8.28 -2.14 -16.17
C VAL A 270 8.53 -3.62 -15.96
N LEU A 271 7.54 -4.48 -16.23
CA LEU A 271 7.72 -5.93 -16.11
C LEU A 271 8.81 -6.46 -17.06
N GLU A 272 8.82 -6.02 -18.32
CA GLU A 272 9.84 -6.40 -19.31
C GLU A 272 11.23 -5.96 -18.86
N LYS A 273 11.39 -4.70 -18.43
CA LYS A 273 12.65 -4.20 -17.88
C LYS A 273 13.14 -5.02 -16.69
N GLU A 274 12.25 -5.38 -15.77
CA GLU A 274 12.63 -6.18 -14.60
C GLU A 274 13.04 -7.61 -14.96
N LEU A 275 12.38 -8.21 -15.96
CA LEU A 275 12.75 -9.52 -16.49
C LEU A 275 14.12 -9.48 -17.19
N ASP A 276 14.42 -8.43 -17.94
CA ASP A 276 15.71 -8.27 -18.59
C ASP A 276 16.84 -8.17 -17.56
N LEU A 277 16.60 -7.44 -16.45
CA LEU A 277 17.55 -7.31 -15.34
C LEU A 277 17.73 -8.58 -14.51
N ASP A 278 16.75 -9.49 -14.52
CA ASP A 278 16.89 -10.82 -13.87
C ASP A 278 17.72 -11.79 -14.74
N ASN A 279 17.81 -11.55 -16.04
CA ASN A 279 18.54 -12.39 -17.00
C ASN A 279 19.96 -11.88 -17.33
N SER A 280 20.31 -10.67 -16.87
CA SER A 280 21.63 -10.02 -17.04
C SER A 280 22.58 -10.29 -15.87
#